data_AF-A0A7Y1UA83-F1
#
_entry.id   AF-A0A7Y1UA83-F1
#
_cell.length_a   1.000
_cell.length_b   1.000
_cell.length_c   1.000
_cell.angle_alpha   90.00
_cell.angle_beta   90.00
_cell.angle_gamma   90.00
#
_symmetry.space_group_name_H-M   'P 1'
#
loop_
_entity.id
_entity.type
_entity.pdbx_description
1 polymer ?
#
loop_
_entity_poly.entity_id
_entity_poly.type
_entity_poly.pdbx_seq_one_letter_code
_entity_poly.pdbx_strand_id
1 'polypeptide(L)'
;MRFYSTKDRQNVVDLREAVLRSLPHDRGLYMPVSIPELAPDFWKSTPGKSLQDIALELASPYLEEDFSSSEIGAIIEQAVNFTAPVVEIEPGIHSLELWHGPSLAFKDFGARFMAAVMSRLVKDESRRLTILVATSGDTGGAVAAGFLGVENVEVIILYPSGKVSPLQEKQLTTLGQNIQAVEVEGTFDDCQALVKRAFLDSELNEKYMLSSANSINIARLIPQSFYYAGSYAQLDAPDDLVFCVPSGNFGNLTAGLIAHRMGLPVQKFIAATNVND
;
A
#
# COMPACT_ATOMS: atom_id res chain seq x y z
N MET A 1 0.56 9.98 -14.65
CA MET A 1 1.75 9.11 -14.70
C MET A 1 1.40 7.86 -15.49
N ARG A 2 2.34 7.29 -16.25
CA ARG A 2 2.16 5.99 -16.92
C ARG A 2 2.90 4.87 -16.18
N PHE A 3 2.39 3.65 -16.30
CA PHE A 3 2.95 2.46 -15.65
C PHE A 3 3.22 1.38 -16.69
N TYR A 4 4.31 0.63 -16.55
CA TYR A 4 4.64 -0.49 -17.44
C TYR A 4 4.65 -1.82 -16.68
N SER A 5 4.47 -2.93 -17.38
CA SER A 5 4.67 -4.26 -16.81
C SER A 5 6.15 -4.61 -16.72
N THR A 6 6.62 -5.10 -15.58
CA THR A 6 8.01 -5.55 -15.40
C THR A 6 8.44 -6.69 -16.32
N LYS A 7 7.50 -7.41 -16.96
CA LYS A 7 7.78 -8.44 -17.96
C LYS A 7 7.70 -7.95 -19.40
N ASP A 8 6.99 -6.86 -19.65
CA ASP A 8 6.86 -6.23 -20.95
C ASP A 8 6.78 -4.71 -20.79
N ARG A 9 7.90 -4.03 -21.10
CA ARG A 9 8.00 -2.57 -21.02
C ARG A 9 7.16 -1.84 -22.07
N GLN A 10 6.65 -2.55 -23.09
CA GLN A 10 5.75 -1.99 -24.09
C GLN A 10 4.29 -1.99 -23.62
N ASN A 11 3.95 -2.85 -22.65
CA ASN A 11 2.64 -2.86 -22.00
C ASN A 11 2.54 -1.69 -21.01
N VAL A 12 2.15 -0.53 -21.53
CA VAL A 12 2.05 0.74 -20.78
C VAL A 12 0.60 1.13 -20.54
N VAL A 13 0.23 1.32 -19.28
CA VAL A 13 -1.13 1.61 -18.82
C VAL A 13 -1.20 2.92 -18.01
N ASP A 14 -2.39 3.47 -17.81
CA ASP A 14 -2.62 4.62 -16.91
C ASP A 14 -2.72 4.17 -15.44
N LEU A 15 -2.88 5.14 -14.54
CA LEU A 15 -3.09 4.89 -13.12
C LEU A 15 -4.33 4.03 -12.88
N ARG A 16 -5.44 4.32 -13.56
CA ARG A 16 -6.70 3.57 -13.40
C ARG A 16 -6.48 2.09 -13.62
N GLU A 17 -5.95 1.71 -14.78
CA GLU A 17 -5.70 0.32 -15.13
C GLU A 17 -4.65 -0.30 -14.18
N ALA A 18 -3.55 0.40 -13.88
CA ALA A 18 -2.51 -0.13 -12.99
C ALA A 18 -3.03 -0.44 -11.57
N VAL A 19 -3.91 0.41 -11.04
CA VAL A 19 -4.48 0.30 -9.69
C VAL A 19 -5.66 -0.67 -9.67
N LEU A 20 -6.65 -0.52 -10.55
CA LEU A 20 -7.86 -1.34 -10.52
C LEU A 20 -7.60 -2.78 -10.97
N ARG A 21 -6.73 -2.99 -11.95
CA ARG A 21 -6.40 -4.34 -12.39
C ARG A 21 -5.42 -5.06 -11.46
N SER A 22 -4.56 -4.29 -10.78
CA SER A 22 -3.48 -4.75 -9.90
C SER A 22 -2.38 -5.63 -10.52
N LEU A 23 -2.71 -6.51 -11.47
CA LEU A 23 -1.78 -7.45 -12.09
C LEU A 23 -1.94 -7.43 -13.63
N PRO A 24 -0.87 -7.15 -14.39
CA PRO A 24 -0.92 -7.23 -15.84
C PRO A 24 -1.15 -8.66 -16.33
N HIS A 25 -1.69 -8.79 -17.54
CA HIS A 25 -2.02 -10.09 -18.17
C HIS A 25 -0.83 -11.06 -18.28
N ASP A 26 0.38 -10.53 -18.44
CA ASP A 26 1.64 -11.29 -18.54
C ASP A 26 2.16 -11.82 -17.18
N ARG A 27 1.40 -11.57 -16.10
CA ARG A 27 1.76 -11.90 -14.71
C ARG A 27 3.05 -11.21 -14.27
N GLY A 28 3.35 -10.03 -14.81
CA GLY A 28 4.36 -9.10 -14.31
C GLY A 28 3.84 -8.29 -13.13
N LEU A 29 4.51 -7.18 -12.81
CA LEU A 29 4.05 -6.18 -11.85
C LEU A 29 4.01 -4.82 -12.54
N TYR A 30 3.10 -3.93 -12.15
CA TYR A 30 3.13 -2.55 -12.63
C TYR A 30 4.17 -1.73 -11.88
N MET A 31 4.99 -0.99 -12.63
CA MET A 31 5.95 0.00 -12.13
C MET A 31 5.81 1.30 -12.90
N PRO A 32 6.03 2.47 -12.28
CA PRO A 32 5.97 3.74 -12.99
C PRO A 32 7.07 3.80 -14.06
N VAL A 33 6.77 4.39 -15.22
CA VAL A 33 7.73 4.48 -16.34
C VAL A 33 8.99 5.25 -15.98
N SER A 34 8.88 6.17 -15.02
CA SER A 34 9.96 6.89 -14.35
C SER A 34 9.65 7.03 -12.86
N ILE A 35 10.68 7.09 -12.03
CA ILE A 35 10.55 7.51 -10.63
C ILE A 35 10.88 9.00 -10.58
N PRO A 36 9.93 9.89 -10.24
CA PRO A 36 10.16 11.34 -10.23
C PRO A 36 11.18 11.73 -9.17
N GLU A 37 12.17 12.53 -9.54
CA GLU A 37 13.13 13.10 -8.60
C GLU A 37 12.59 14.41 -8.04
N LEU A 38 12.55 14.55 -6.71
CA LEU A 38 12.19 15.78 -6.03
C LEU A 38 13.43 16.67 -5.91
N ALA A 39 13.23 17.98 -6.03
CA ALA A 39 14.33 18.95 -5.98
C ALA A 39 15.11 18.84 -4.65
N PRO A 40 16.45 19.04 -4.65
CA PRO A 40 17.25 18.99 -3.42
C PRO A 40 16.73 19.89 -2.29
N ASP A 41 16.13 21.02 -2.63
CA ASP A 41 15.57 21.97 -1.66
C ASP A 41 14.32 21.45 -0.95
N PHE A 42 13.59 20.51 -1.57
CA PHE A 42 12.52 19.78 -0.88
C PHE A 42 13.09 19.00 0.31
N TRP A 43 14.15 18.21 0.07
CA TRP A 43 14.78 17.38 1.11
C TRP A 43 15.41 18.22 2.22
N LYS A 44 16.08 19.33 1.88
CA LYS A 44 16.64 20.27 2.87
C LYS A 44 15.56 20.96 3.73
N SER A 45 14.37 21.19 3.16
CA SER A 45 13.25 21.82 3.86
C SER A 45 12.29 20.81 4.51
N THR A 46 12.62 19.52 4.46
CA THR A 46 11.76 18.47 5.03
C THR A 46 11.72 18.49 6.57
N PRO A 47 12.80 18.81 7.32
CA PRO A 47 12.73 18.92 8.78
C PRO A 47 11.59 19.82 9.25
N GLY A 48 10.78 19.31 10.18
CA GLY A 48 9.62 20.00 10.73
C GLY A 48 8.32 19.92 9.90
N LYS A 49 8.32 19.35 8.68
CA LYS A 49 7.09 19.10 7.92
C LYS A 49 6.29 17.94 8.50
N SER A 50 4.96 18.00 8.36
CA SER A 50 4.10 16.88 8.75
C SER A 50 4.24 15.71 7.77
N LEU A 51 3.90 14.50 8.23
CA LEU A 51 3.88 13.32 7.34
C LEU A 51 2.90 13.50 6.18
N GLN A 52 1.81 14.25 6.38
CA GLN A 52 0.84 14.56 5.33
C GLN A 52 1.44 15.47 4.26
N ASP A 53 2.16 16.53 4.65
CA ASP A 53 2.81 17.42 3.68
C ASP A 53 3.85 16.67 2.85
N ILE A 54 4.63 15.81 3.50
CA ILE A 54 5.62 14.95 2.84
C ILE A 54 4.91 13.97 1.89
N ALA A 55 3.85 13.31 2.34
CA ALA A 55 3.08 12.37 1.54
C ALA A 55 2.44 13.04 0.32
N LEU A 56 1.97 14.29 0.45
CA LEU A 56 1.42 15.07 -0.65
C LEU A 56 2.47 15.30 -1.76
N GLU A 57 3.67 15.74 -1.39
CA GLU A 57 4.77 15.99 -2.33
C GLU A 57 5.25 14.70 -3.01
N LEU A 58 5.37 13.60 -2.25
CA LEU A 58 5.80 12.31 -2.82
C LEU A 58 4.71 11.67 -3.69
N ALA A 59 3.42 11.85 -3.38
CA ALA A 59 2.33 11.24 -4.13
C ALA A 59 1.97 12.01 -5.41
N SER A 60 2.08 13.34 -5.39
CA SER A 60 1.55 14.21 -6.46
C SER A 60 2.05 13.84 -7.85
N PRO A 61 3.36 13.60 -8.09
CA PRO A 61 3.86 13.21 -9.41
C PRO A 61 3.27 11.90 -9.96
N TYR A 62 2.76 11.02 -9.10
CA TYR A 62 2.11 9.77 -9.51
C TYR A 62 0.61 9.95 -9.79
N LEU A 63 0.00 11.04 -9.33
CA LEU A 63 -1.46 11.24 -9.29
C LEU A 63 -1.94 12.46 -10.10
N GLU A 64 -1.10 13.44 -10.38
CA GLU A 64 -1.47 14.75 -10.94
C GLU A 64 -2.05 14.73 -12.37
N GLU A 65 -1.80 13.67 -13.14
CA GLU A 65 -2.45 13.51 -14.46
C GLU A 65 -3.90 13.01 -14.34
N ASP A 66 -4.26 12.38 -13.21
CA ASP A 66 -5.55 11.70 -13.00
C ASP A 66 -6.45 12.43 -11.99
N PHE A 67 -5.87 13.26 -11.12
CA PHE A 67 -6.57 13.96 -10.04
C PHE A 67 -6.14 15.41 -9.92
N SER A 68 -7.08 16.29 -9.58
CA SER A 68 -6.79 17.67 -9.20
C SER A 68 -6.00 17.75 -7.89
N SER A 69 -5.28 18.85 -7.66
CA SER A 69 -4.51 19.05 -6.42
C SER A 69 -5.39 18.96 -5.15
N SER A 70 -6.65 19.40 -5.22
CA SER A 70 -7.60 19.26 -4.11
C SER A 70 -8.01 17.80 -3.89
N GLU A 71 -8.20 17.02 -4.96
CA GLU A 71 -8.47 15.58 -4.85
C GLU A 71 -7.27 14.83 -4.26
N ILE A 72 -6.04 15.16 -4.66
CA ILE A 72 -4.81 14.57 -4.11
C ILE A 72 -4.68 14.91 -2.63
N GLY A 73 -4.88 16.17 -2.23
CA GLY A 73 -4.89 16.56 -0.82
C GLY A 73 -5.88 15.74 0.01
N ALA A 74 -7.10 15.56 -0.51
CA ALA A 74 -8.12 14.75 0.15
C ALA A 74 -7.78 13.25 0.19
N ILE A 75 -7.05 12.71 -0.79
CA ILE A 75 -6.51 11.33 -0.75
C ILE A 75 -5.54 11.20 0.41
N ILE A 76 -4.61 12.15 0.56
CA ILE A 76 -3.58 12.11 1.60
C ILE A 76 -4.18 12.29 2.99
N GLU A 77 -5.11 13.23 3.17
CA GLU A 77 -5.80 13.46 4.43
C GLU A 77 -6.55 12.19 4.88
N GLN A 78 -7.23 11.51 3.96
CA GLN A 78 -7.92 10.26 4.26
C GLN A 78 -6.93 9.12 4.58
N ALA A 79 -5.82 9.04 3.85
CA ALA A 79 -4.89 7.92 3.92
C ALA A 79 -3.92 7.99 5.10
N VAL A 80 -3.42 9.19 5.39
CA VAL A 80 -2.31 9.46 6.31
C VAL A 80 -2.82 10.29 7.48
N ASN A 81 -3.73 9.70 8.26
CA ASN A 81 -4.39 10.36 9.41
C ASN A 81 -3.94 9.78 10.77
N PHE A 82 -2.75 9.19 10.81
CA PHE A 82 -2.08 8.64 11.98
C PHE A 82 -0.57 8.86 11.85
N THR A 83 0.15 8.69 12.95
CA THR A 83 1.58 9.01 13.05
C THR A 83 2.48 7.84 12.65
N ALA A 84 3.74 8.16 12.36
CA ALA A 84 4.84 7.22 12.19
C ALA A 84 6.06 7.72 13.00
N PRO A 85 6.01 7.67 14.35
CA PRO A 85 7.03 8.28 15.17
C PRO A 85 8.36 7.53 15.07
N VAL A 86 9.47 8.28 15.07
CA VAL A 86 10.82 7.76 15.24
C VAL A 86 11.16 7.83 16.72
N VAL A 87 11.42 6.68 17.34
CA VAL A 87 11.72 6.54 18.76
C VAL A 87 13.15 6.03 18.92
N GLU A 88 13.98 6.77 19.65
CA GLU A 88 15.34 6.32 19.99
C GLU A 88 15.28 5.14 20.97
N ILE A 89 15.98 4.06 20.63
CA ILE A 89 16.09 2.84 21.45
C ILE A 89 17.42 2.84 22.20
N GLU A 90 18.49 3.20 21.49
CA GLU A 90 19.85 3.38 22.00
C GLU A 90 20.52 4.50 21.20
N PRO A 91 21.63 5.10 21.69
CA PRO A 91 22.31 6.17 20.96
C PRO A 91 22.58 5.83 19.49
N GLY A 92 21.94 6.56 18.57
CA GLY A 92 22.07 6.37 17.13
C GLY A 92 21.25 5.22 16.54
N ILE A 93 20.47 4.49 17.34
CA ILE A 93 19.58 3.41 16.90
C ILE A 93 18.13 3.79 17.22
N HIS A 94 17.31 3.85 16.18
CA HIS A 94 15.93 4.28 16.27
C HIS A 94 14.96 3.20 15.73
N SER A 95 13.78 3.14 16.34
CA SER A 95 12.63 2.40 15.86
C SER A 95 11.68 3.36 15.15
N LEU A 96 11.44 3.13 13.86
CA LEU A 96 10.34 3.79 13.15
C LEU A 96 9.06 3.00 13.40
N GLU A 97 8.19 3.53 14.27
CA GLU A 97 6.97 2.84 14.67
C GLU A 97 5.89 3.00 13.60
N LEU A 98 5.57 1.91 12.89
CA LEU A 98 4.61 1.91 11.78
C LEU A 98 3.27 1.25 12.14
N TRP A 99 2.95 1.13 13.42
CA TRP A 99 1.76 0.41 13.91
C TRP A 99 0.74 1.32 14.63
N HIS A 100 0.79 2.63 14.39
CA HIS A 100 -0.18 3.58 14.98
C HIS A 100 -1.46 3.74 14.13
N GLY A 101 -1.58 2.98 13.05
CA GLY A 101 -2.79 2.90 12.24
C GLY A 101 -3.84 1.96 12.83
N PRO A 102 -5.04 1.90 12.22
CA PRO A 102 -6.21 1.20 12.76
C PRO A 102 -6.04 -0.32 12.87
N SER A 103 -5.14 -0.95 12.10
CA SER A 103 -4.88 -2.38 12.19
C SER A 103 -3.63 -2.73 12.98
N LEU A 104 -2.93 -1.73 13.52
CA LEU A 104 -1.67 -1.89 14.25
C LEU A 104 -0.54 -2.46 13.38
N ALA A 105 -0.53 -2.14 12.08
CA ALA A 105 0.48 -2.63 11.16
C ALA A 105 0.84 -1.60 10.09
N PHE A 106 2.10 -1.63 9.62
CA PHE A 106 2.59 -0.73 8.56
C PHE A 106 1.80 -0.82 7.24
N LYS A 107 1.02 -1.90 7.08
CA LYS A 107 0.15 -2.13 5.93
C LYS A 107 -0.97 -1.08 5.84
N ASP A 108 -1.29 -0.39 6.94
CA ASP A 108 -2.31 0.66 7.00
C ASP A 108 -2.03 1.81 6.02
N PHE A 109 -0.78 2.28 5.91
CA PHE A 109 -0.40 3.34 4.96
C PHE A 109 -0.77 2.95 3.52
N GLY A 110 -0.39 1.73 3.12
CA GLY A 110 -0.69 1.19 1.81
C GLY A 110 -2.18 1.00 1.59
N ALA A 111 -2.86 0.32 2.51
CA ALA A 111 -4.25 -0.05 2.34
C ALA A 111 -5.17 1.17 2.29
N ARG A 112 -4.93 2.17 3.14
CA ARG A 112 -5.77 3.38 3.20
C ARG A 112 -5.56 4.30 2.01
N PHE A 113 -4.32 4.50 1.58
CA PHE A 113 -4.02 5.26 0.36
C PHE A 113 -4.64 4.58 -0.86
N MET A 114 -4.47 3.26 -0.98
CA MET A 114 -5.08 2.49 -2.05
C MET A 114 -6.61 2.63 -2.05
N ALA A 115 -7.25 2.53 -0.89
CA ALA A 115 -8.70 2.69 -0.78
C ALA A 115 -9.17 4.09 -1.22
N ALA A 116 -8.45 5.13 -0.80
CA ALA A 116 -8.74 6.52 -1.16
C ALA A 116 -8.55 6.81 -2.66
N VAL A 117 -7.55 6.20 -3.30
CA VAL A 117 -7.33 6.29 -4.76
C VAL A 117 -8.42 5.52 -5.49
N MET A 118 -8.65 4.26 -5.13
CA MET A 118 -9.62 3.40 -5.81
C MET A 118 -11.03 3.97 -5.76
N SER A 119 -11.49 4.48 -4.62
CA SER A 119 -12.83 5.06 -4.48
C SER A 119 -13.05 6.23 -5.44
N ARG A 120 -12.03 7.07 -5.64
CA ARG A 120 -12.08 8.19 -6.58
C ARG A 120 -12.04 7.73 -8.03
N LEU A 121 -11.27 6.69 -8.34
CA LEU A 121 -11.27 6.08 -9.68
C LEU A 121 -12.66 5.52 -10.00
N VAL A 122 -13.34 4.86 -9.07
CA VAL A 122 -14.65 4.22 -9.33
C VAL A 122 -15.85 5.10 -8.97
N LYS A 123 -15.66 6.40 -8.69
CA LYS A 123 -16.75 7.28 -8.21
C LYS A 123 -17.94 7.38 -9.18
N ASP A 124 -17.65 7.38 -10.48
CA ASP A 124 -18.66 7.51 -11.54
C ASP A 124 -19.07 6.15 -12.15
N GLU A 125 -18.60 5.04 -11.57
CA GLU A 125 -18.96 3.70 -12.03
C GLU A 125 -20.33 3.30 -11.49
N SER A 126 -21.21 2.82 -12.37
CA SER A 126 -22.52 2.28 -11.97
C SER A 126 -22.41 0.94 -11.23
N ARG A 127 -21.27 0.25 -11.37
CA ARG A 127 -20.97 -1.02 -10.71
C ARG A 127 -20.04 -0.78 -9.54
N ARG A 128 -20.26 -1.56 -8.49
CA ARG A 128 -19.41 -1.59 -7.30
C ARG A 128 -18.11 -2.35 -7.60
N LEU A 129 -16.98 -1.80 -7.15
CA LEU A 129 -15.68 -2.47 -7.16
C LEU A 129 -15.65 -3.55 -6.07
N THR A 130 -15.29 -4.78 -6.42
CA THR A 130 -15.17 -5.88 -5.45
C THR A 130 -13.71 -6.21 -5.18
N ILE A 131 -13.24 -5.89 -3.98
CA ILE A 131 -11.89 -6.20 -3.52
C ILE A 131 -11.88 -7.60 -2.94
N LEU A 132 -11.13 -8.51 -3.57
CA LEU A 132 -10.99 -9.89 -3.13
C LEU A 132 -9.58 -10.14 -2.58
N VAL A 133 -9.49 -10.53 -1.31
CA VAL A 133 -8.22 -10.71 -0.60
C VAL A 133 -8.18 -12.05 0.13
N ALA A 134 -7.09 -12.79 -0.05
CA ALA A 134 -6.74 -13.91 0.80
C ALA A 134 -5.74 -13.44 1.86
N THR A 135 -5.92 -13.83 3.11
CA THR A 135 -5.02 -13.42 4.20
C THR A 135 -4.70 -14.55 5.18
N SER A 136 -3.54 -14.41 5.82
CA SER A 136 -3.15 -15.16 7.01
C SER A 136 -3.22 -14.31 8.29
N GLY A 137 -3.72 -13.06 8.22
CA GLY A 137 -3.82 -12.15 9.36
C GLY A 137 -3.75 -10.67 8.95
N ASP A 138 -2.59 -10.03 9.16
CA ASP A 138 -2.44 -8.56 9.12
C ASP A 138 -2.91 -7.90 7.81
N THR A 139 -2.63 -8.52 6.65
CA THR A 139 -2.99 -7.92 5.36
C THR A 139 -4.50 -7.76 5.24
N GLY A 140 -5.26 -8.76 5.72
CA GLY A 140 -6.71 -8.68 5.75
C GLY A 140 -7.17 -7.58 6.70
N GLY A 141 -6.61 -7.51 7.92
CA GLY A 141 -6.97 -6.48 8.90
C GLY A 141 -6.75 -5.06 8.38
N ALA A 142 -5.60 -4.80 7.76
CA ALA A 142 -5.30 -3.50 7.15
C ALA A 142 -6.20 -3.16 5.97
N VAL A 143 -6.50 -4.13 5.09
CA VAL A 143 -7.43 -3.90 3.96
C VAL A 143 -8.85 -3.68 4.48
N ALA A 144 -9.31 -4.51 5.43
CA ALA A 144 -10.61 -4.39 6.06
C ALA A 144 -10.81 -3.00 6.67
N ALA A 145 -9.87 -2.56 7.50
CA ALA A 145 -9.90 -1.24 8.13
C ALA A 145 -9.72 -0.09 7.12
N GLY A 146 -8.89 -0.28 6.09
CA GLY A 146 -8.61 0.76 5.10
C GLY A 146 -9.77 1.05 4.16
N PHE A 147 -10.57 0.03 3.85
CA PHE A 147 -11.72 0.12 2.96
C PHE A 147 -13.06 0.23 3.70
N LEU A 148 -13.08 0.18 5.04
CA LEU A 148 -14.32 0.28 5.82
C LEU A 148 -15.06 1.60 5.52
N GLY A 149 -16.33 1.48 5.14
CA GLY A 149 -17.19 2.62 4.82
C GLY A 149 -16.86 3.32 3.51
N VAL A 150 -15.98 2.76 2.67
CA VAL A 150 -15.64 3.33 1.36
C VAL A 150 -16.79 3.09 0.37
N GLU A 151 -17.33 4.20 -0.16
CA GLU A 151 -18.42 4.18 -1.12
C GLU A 151 -18.04 3.47 -2.42
N ASN A 152 -19.02 2.83 -3.05
CA ASN A 152 -18.89 2.07 -4.28
C ASN A 152 -17.81 0.95 -4.26
N VAL A 153 -17.41 0.50 -3.06
CA VAL A 153 -16.47 -0.61 -2.88
C VAL A 153 -17.02 -1.65 -1.90
N GLU A 154 -16.86 -2.92 -2.23
CA GLU A 154 -17.06 -4.08 -1.34
C GLU A 154 -15.73 -4.78 -1.11
N VAL A 155 -15.52 -5.34 0.09
CA VAL A 155 -14.34 -6.14 0.39
C VAL A 155 -14.76 -7.51 0.87
N ILE A 156 -14.23 -8.54 0.21
CA ILE A 156 -14.41 -9.95 0.59
C ILE A 156 -13.05 -10.52 0.96
N ILE A 157 -12.93 -10.94 2.22
CA ILE A 157 -11.67 -11.42 2.81
C ILE A 157 -11.79 -12.90 3.10
N LEU A 158 -11.01 -13.72 2.39
CA LEU A 158 -10.90 -15.15 2.62
C LEU A 158 -9.77 -15.42 3.61
N TYR A 159 -10.06 -16.13 4.69
CA TYR A 159 -9.07 -16.52 5.68
C TYR A 159 -9.25 -17.98 6.12
N PRO A 160 -8.16 -18.71 6.38
CA PRO A 160 -8.22 -20.12 6.74
C PRO A 160 -8.72 -20.33 8.18
N SER A 161 -9.68 -21.24 8.33
CA SER A 161 -10.29 -21.61 9.61
C SER A 161 -9.26 -22.05 10.64
N GLY A 162 -9.29 -21.44 11.82
CA GLY A 162 -8.41 -21.77 12.95
C GLY A 162 -6.91 -21.53 12.71
N LYS A 163 -6.54 -20.79 11.66
CA LYS A 163 -5.13 -20.49 11.29
C LYS A 163 -4.75 -19.01 11.44
N VAL A 164 -5.68 -18.17 11.88
CA VAL A 164 -5.47 -16.75 12.18
C VAL A 164 -5.53 -16.55 13.69
N SER A 165 -4.74 -15.64 14.24
CA SER A 165 -4.78 -15.38 15.69
C SER A 165 -6.13 -14.76 16.10
N PRO A 166 -6.61 -14.96 17.34
CA PRO A 166 -7.91 -14.42 17.79
C PRO A 166 -8.03 -12.90 17.66
N LEU A 167 -6.92 -12.16 17.82
CA LEU A 167 -6.93 -10.70 17.67
C LEU A 167 -7.10 -10.30 16.19
N GLN A 168 -6.33 -10.92 15.30
CA GLN A 168 -6.43 -10.67 13.86
C GLN A 168 -7.80 -11.08 13.33
N GLU A 169 -8.34 -12.22 13.74
CA GLU A 169 -9.67 -12.68 13.33
C GLU A 169 -10.76 -11.66 13.70
N LYS A 170 -10.69 -11.03 14.88
CA LYS A 170 -11.59 -9.94 15.25
C LYS A 170 -11.45 -8.72 14.35
N GLN A 171 -10.22 -8.34 13.97
CA GLN A 171 -10.00 -7.25 13.02
C GLN A 171 -10.63 -7.51 11.64
N LEU A 172 -10.85 -8.79 11.27
CA LEU A 172 -11.53 -9.17 10.03
C LEU A 172 -13.05 -9.22 10.18
N THR A 173 -13.54 -9.83 11.27
CA THR A 173 -14.93 -10.31 11.38
C THR A 173 -15.89 -9.34 12.07
N THR A 174 -15.38 -8.30 12.75
CA THR A 174 -16.23 -7.41 13.57
C THR A 174 -16.50 -6.02 12.97
N LEU A 175 -16.09 -5.75 11.73
CA LEU A 175 -16.24 -4.42 11.12
C LEU A 175 -17.63 -4.17 10.50
N GLY A 176 -18.19 -5.17 9.80
CA GLY A 176 -19.46 -5.06 9.09
C GLY A 176 -19.44 -4.06 7.92
N GLN A 177 -20.59 -3.44 7.63
CA GLN A 177 -20.80 -2.50 6.51
C GLN A 177 -20.49 -3.14 5.15
N ASN A 178 -19.44 -2.67 4.47
CA ASN A 178 -18.99 -3.14 3.17
C ASN A 178 -17.92 -4.23 3.26
N ILE A 179 -17.60 -4.72 4.47
CA ILE A 179 -16.56 -5.72 4.69
C ILE A 179 -17.22 -7.06 5.02
N GLN A 180 -16.88 -8.08 4.23
CA GLN A 180 -17.31 -9.47 4.44
C GLN A 180 -16.09 -10.36 4.67
N ALA A 181 -16.05 -11.02 5.82
CA ALA A 181 -15.06 -12.05 6.12
C ALA A 181 -15.65 -13.43 5.82
N VAL A 182 -14.91 -14.25 5.06
CA VAL A 182 -15.26 -15.62 4.69
C VAL A 182 -14.21 -16.55 5.28
N GLU A 183 -14.63 -17.30 6.29
CA GLU A 183 -13.83 -18.38 6.85
C GLU A 183 -13.81 -19.56 5.87
N VAL A 184 -12.63 -20.04 5.52
CA VAL A 184 -12.43 -21.15 4.58
C VAL A 184 -11.91 -22.35 5.35
N GLU A 185 -12.63 -23.48 5.26
CA GLU A 185 -12.15 -24.77 5.75
C GLU A 185 -10.98 -25.25 4.89
N GLY A 186 -9.75 -24.88 5.27
CA GLY A 186 -8.55 -25.19 4.50
C GLY A 186 -7.31 -24.43 4.99
N THR A 187 -6.34 -24.30 4.10
CA THR A 187 -5.07 -23.60 4.32
C THR A 187 -5.09 -22.20 3.71
N PHE A 188 -4.06 -21.40 4.02
CA PHE A 188 -3.88 -20.11 3.35
C PHE A 188 -3.71 -20.27 1.83
N ASP A 189 -3.04 -21.34 1.38
CA ASP A 189 -2.84 -21.63 -0.04
C ASP A 189 -4.18 -21.91 -0.74
N ASP A 190 -5.12 -22.57 -0.06
CA ASP A 190 -6.47 -22.78 -0.57
C ASP A 190 -7.21 -21.45 -0.74
N CYS A 191 -7.14 -20.54 0.25
CA CYS A 191 -7.68 -19.18 0.12
C CYS A 191 -7.08 -18.45 -1.09
N GLN A 192 -5.75 -18.50 -1.25
CA GLN A 192 -5.08 -17.88 -2.40
C GLN A 192 -5.51 -18.51 -3.73
N ALA A 193 -5.67 -19.84 -3.78
CA ALA A 193 -6.13 -20.55 -4.97
C ALA A 193 -7.56 -20.14 -5.37
N LEU A 194 -8.47 -20.01 -4.40
CA LEU A 194 -9.84 -19.52 -4.62
C LEU A 194 -9.83 -18.11 -5.22
N VAL A 195 -9.06 -17.19 -4.63
CA VAL A 195 -8.92 -15.82 -5.12
C VAL A 195 -8.36 -15.80 -6.54
N LYS A 196 -7.27 -16.53 -6.80
CA LYS A 196 -6.68 -16.63 -8.15
C LYS A 196 -7.66 -17.19 -9.18
N ARG A 197 -8.44 -18.20 -8.81
CA ARG A 197 -9.47 -18.79 -9.68
C ARG A 197 -10.55 -17.77 -10.03
N ALA A 198 -11.02 -16.99 -9.04
CA ALA A 198 -12.00 -15.93 -9.29
C ALA A 198 -11.45 -14.86 -10.25
N PHE A 199 -10.19 -14.46 -10.12
CA PHE A 199 -9.56 -13.51 -11.05
C PHE A 199 -9.41 -14.04 -12.48
N LEU A 200 -9.37 -15.36 -12.69
CA LEU A 200 -9.29 -15.97 -14.02
C LEU A 200 -10.68 -16.24 -14.63
N ASP A 201 -11.75 -16.03 -13.88
CA ASP A 201 -13.13 -16.24 -14.31
C ASP A 201 -13.68 -14.96 -14.95
N SER A 202 -13.87 -14.97 -16.27
CA SER A 202 -14.33 -13.80 -17.02
C SER A 202 -15.74 -13.37 -16.63
N GLU A 203 -16.63 -14.31 -16.30
CA GLU A 203 -18.01 -14.01 -15.91
C GLU A 203 -18.04 -13.28 -14.56
N LEU A 204 -17.24 -13.75 -13.60
CA LEU A 204 -17.11 -13.07 -12.30
C LEU A 204 -16.46 -11.69 -12.44
N ASN A 205 -15.42 -11.55 -13.25
CA ASN A 205 -14.77 -10.25 -13.48
C ASN A 205 -15.73 -9.24 -14.14
N GLU A 206 -16.49 -9.69 -15.15
CA GLU A 206 -17.48 -8.85 -15.83
C GLU A 206 -18.60 -8.40 -14.88
N LYS A 207 -19.04 -9.29 -13.99
CA LYS A 207 -20.13 -9.01 -13.05
C LYS A 207 -19.71 -8.15 -11.86
N TYR A 208 -18.55 -8.40 -11.27
CA TYR A 208 -18.17 -7.87 -9.96
C TYR A 208 -17.03 -6.85 -9.98
N MET A 209 -16.45 -6.56 -11.15
CA MET A 209 -15.27 -5.69 -11.28
C MET A 209 -14.21 -6.08 -10.23
N LEU A 210 -13.73 -7.32 -10.31
CA LEU A 210 -12.82 -7.85 -9.29
C LEU A 210 -11.49 -7.10 -9.29
N SER A 211 -11.00 -6.76 -8.10
CA SER A 211 -9.67 -6.21 -7.90
C SER A 211 -9.01 -6.76 -6.63
N SER A 212 -7.68 -6.69 -6.56
CA SER A 212 -6.90 -7.19 -5.43
C SER A 212 -6.24 -6.04 -4.67
N ALA A 213 -6.33 -6.07 -3.34
CA ALA A 213 -5.63 -5.14 -2.45
C ALA A 213 -4.34 -5.70 -1.83
N ASN A 214 -3.72 -6.67 -2.50
CA ASN A 214 -2.45 -7.28 -2.08
C ASN A 214 -1.23 -6.38 -2.34
N SER A 215 -0.08 -6.74 -1.75
CA SER A 215 1.16 -5.95 -1.82
C SER A 215 1.75 -5.75 -3.23
N ILE A 216 1.22 -6.45 -4.24
CA ILE A 216 1.63 -6.31 -5.64
C ILE A 216 1.05 -5.05 -6.31
N ASN A 217 0.02 -4.43 -5.72
CA ASN A 217 -0.62 -3.25 -6.29
C ASN A 217 0.28 -2.01 -6.14
N ILE A 218 0.42 -1.22 -7.20
CA ILE A 218 1.29 -0.04 -7.16
C ILE A 218 0.81 1.02 -6.14
N ALA A 219 -0.50 1.12 -5.91
CA ALA A 219 -1.06 2.00 -4.88
C ALA A 219 -0.82 1.51 -3.45
N ARG A 220 -0.40 0.24 -3.25
CA ARG A 220 0.12 -0.23 -1.95
C ARG A 220 1.59 0.12 -1.76
N LEU A 221 2.35 0.21 -2.84
CA LEU A 221 3.80 0.38 -2.83
C LEU A 221 4.20 1.84 -2.63
N ILE A 222 3.64 2.77 -3.42
CA ILE A 222 3.94 4.21 -3.36
C ILE A 222 3.87 4.78 -1.93
N PRO A 223 2.76 4.64 -1.18
CA PRO A 223 2.61 5.28 0.13
C PRO A 223 3.55 4.76 1.21
N GLN A 224 4.20 3.63 0.98
CA GLN A 224 5.22 3.14 1.89
C GLN A 224 6.51 3.99 1.83
N SER A 225 6.73 4.76 0.76
CA SER A 225 7.85 5.71 0.69
C SER A 225 7.70 6.89 1.65
N PHE A 226 6.47 7.22 2.06
CA PHE A 226 6.17 8.42 2.84
C PHE A 226 6.83 8.38 4.21
N TYR A 227 6.81 7.24 4.90
CA TYR A 227 7.39 7.12 6.23
C TYR A 227 8.93 7.07 6.21
N TYR A 228 9.56 6.74 5.09
CA TYR A 228 11.02 6.89 4.95
C TYR A 228 11.40 8.38 4.95
N ALA A 229 10.74 9.17 4.09
CA ALA A 229 10.92 10.62 4.05
C ALA A 229 10.50 11.28 5.38
N GLY A 230 9.40 10.82 5.98
CA GLY A 230 8.93 11.28 7.28
C GLY A 230 9.88 10.97 8.44
N SER A 231 10.60 9.84 8.40
CA SER A 231 11.63 9.54 9.41
C SER A 231 12.86 10.42 9.25
N TYR A 232 13.27 10.72 8.02
CA TYR A 232 14.36 11.66 7.73
C TYR A 232 14.03 13.08 8.24
N ALA A 233 12.77 13.50 8.10
CA ALA A 233 12.27 14.75 8.66
C ALA A 233 12.39 14.81 10.19
N GLN A 234 12.07 13.71 10.87
CA GLN A 234 12.09 13.61 12.33
C GLN A 234 13.50 13.53 12.92
N LEU A 235 14.45 12.98 12.16
CA LEU A 235 15.87 12.87 12.56
C LEU A 235 16.71 14.11 12.20
N ASP A 236 16.07 15.21 11.79
CA ASP A 236 16.73 16.45 11.39
C ASP A 236 17.77 16.27 10.26
N ALA A 237 17.36 15.55 9.21
CA ALA A 237 18.13 15.43 7.96
C ALA A 237 19.57 14.86 8.12
N PRO A 238 19.74 13.63 8.66
CA PRO A 238 21.07 13.05 8.89
C PRO A 238 21.81 12.68 7.59
N ASP A 239 23.13 12.86 7.58
CA ASP A 239 24.00 12.57 6.44
C ASP A 239 24.31 11.06 6.25
N ASP A 240 24.14 10.24 7.30
CA ASP A 240 24.55 8.83 7.38
C ASP A 240 23.37 7.88 7.67
N LEU A 241 22.19 8.20 7.13
CA LEU A 241 20.98 7.42 7.37
C LEU A 241 21.07 5.98 6.82
N VAL A 242 20.87 5.01 7.71
CA VAL A 242 20.80 3.58 7.37
C VAL A 242 19.45 3.02 7.78
N PHE A 243 18.75 2.38 6.84
CA PHE A 243 17.49 1.68 7.12
C PHE A 243 17.70 0.17 7.22
N CYS A 244 17.26 -0.43 8.32
CA CYS A 244 17.11 -1.88 8.46
C CYS A 244 15.64 -2.27 8.38
N VAL A 245 15.29 -3.10 7.39
CA VAL A 245 13.88 -3.40 7.06
C VAL A 245 13.62 -4.89 7.18
N PRO A 246 12.81 -5.33 8.16
CA PRO A 246 12.30 -6.69 8.21
C PRO A 246 11.53 -7.01 6.94
N SER A 247 12.06 -7.94 6.14
CA SER A 247 11.64 -8.14 4.74
C SER A 247 11.11 -9.55 4.53
N GLY A 248 9.87 -9.63 4.02
CA GLY A 248 9.26 -10.85 3.48
C GLY A 248 9.07 -10.71 1.97
N ASN A 249 7.95 -10.12 1.53
CA ASN A 249 7.65 -9.86 0.11
C ASN A 249 8.37 -8.62 -0.49
N PHE A 250 9.37 -8.07 0.20
CA PHE A 250 10.19 -6.93 -0.24
C PHE A 250 9.51 -5.58 -0.54
N GLY A 251 8.18 -5.48 -0.56
CA GLY A 251 7.48 -4.23 -0.90
C GLY A 251 7.86 -3.01 -0.04
N ASN A 252 8.07 -3.20 1.27
CA ASN A 252 8.49 -2.12 2.18
C ASN A 252 9.89 -1.59 1.79
N LEU A 253 10.87 -2.50 1.69
CA LEU A 253 12.22 -2.14 1.25
C LEU A 253 12.23 -1.50 -0.15
N THR A 254 11.44 -2.02 -1.09
CA THR A 254 11.29 -1.43 -2.42
C THR A 254 10.77 0.01 -2.35
N ALA A 255 9.84 0.33 -1.45
CA ALA A 255 9.35 1.68 -1.27
C ALA A 255 10.42 2.63 -0.71
N GLY A 256 11.29 2.14 0.18
CA GLY A 256 12.48 2.88 0.61
C GLY A 256 13.44 3.17 -0.53
N LEU A 257 13.66 2.19 -1.42
CA LEU A 257 14.45 2.39 -2.65
C LEU A 257 13.78 3.38 -3.61
N ILE A 258 12.44 3.40 -3.70
CA ILE A 258 11.71 4.44 -4.44
C ILE A 258 12.00 5.81 -3.83
N ALA A 259 11.82 5.99 -2.51
CA ALA A 259 12.12 7.26 -1.85
C ALA A 259 13.56 7.73 -2.11
N HIS A 260 14.52 6.81 -2.04
CA HIS A 260 15.92 7.09 -2.37
C HIS A 260 16.10 7.51 -3.83
N ARG A 261 15.45 6.84 -4.78
CA ARG A 261 15.44 7.23 -6.20
C ARG A 261 14.72 8.54 -6.48
N MET A 262 13.83 8.98 -5.58
CA MET A 262 13.21 10.30 -5.61
C MET A 262 14.14 11.39 -5.02
N GLY A 263 15.31 11.02 -4.49
CA GLY A 263 16.33 11.95 -3.99
C GLY A 263 16.55 11.92 -2.47
N LEU A 264 15.84 11.06 -1.72
CA LEU A 264 16.08 10.91 -0.27
C LEU A 264 17.52 10.46 -0.01
N PRO A 265 18.34 11.22 0.73
CA PRO A 265 19.69 10.80 1.08
C PRO A 265 19.64 9.63 2.05
N VAL A 266 20.09 8.47 1.57
CA VAL A 266 20.21 7.24 2.36
C VAL A 266 21.56 6.61 2.04
N GLN A 267 22.32 6.33 3.08
CA GLN A 267 23.64 5.71 2.94
C GLN A 267 23.52 4.23 2.60
N LYS A 268 22.61 3.50 3.27
CA LYS A 268 22.46 2.05 3.10
C LYS A 268 21.07 1.57 3.46
N PHE A 269 20.64 0.51 2.76
CA PHE A 269 19.51 -0.32 3.15
C PHE A 269 19.98 -1.73 3.54
N ILE A 270 19.38 -2.29 4.58
CA ILE A 270 19.60 -3.65 5.06
C ILE A 270 18.27 -4.40 4.94
N ALA A 271 18.25 -5.48 4.17
CA ALA A 271 17.14 -6.42 4.14
C ALA A 271 17.32 -7.45 5.26
N ALA A 272 16.55 -7.34 6.34
CA ALA A 272 16.57 -8.30 7.43
C ALA A 272 15.53 -9.41 7.16
N THR A 273 16.00 -10.61 6.82
CA THR A 273 15.15 -11.79 6.60
C THR A 273 15.10 -12.68 7.85
N ASN A 274 14.14 -13.60 7.91
CA ASN A 274 14.13 -14.67 8.89
C ASN A 274 14.77 -15.94 8.28
N VAL A 275 14.46 -17.12 8.81
CA VAL A 275 14.98 -18.42 8.31
C VAL A 275 14.61 -18.76 6.85
N ASN A 276 13.75 -17.97 6.21
CA ASN A 276 13.45 -18.08 4.78
C ASN A 276 14.30 -17.01 4.05
N ASP A 277 15.58 -17.32 3.80
CA ASP A 277 16.58 -16.42 3.21
C ASP A 277 16.77 -16.58 1.69
#